data_AF-A0A9X6KMW8-F1
#
_entry.id   AF-A0A9X6KMW8-F1
#
_cell.length_a   1.000
_cell.length_b   1.000
_cell.length_c   1.000
_cell.angle_alpha   90.00
_cell.angle_beta   90.00
_cell.angle_gamma   90.00
#
_symmetry.space_group_name_H-M   'P 1'
#
loop_
_entity.id
_entity.type
_entity.pdbx_description
1 polymer ?
#
loop_
_entity_poly.entity_id
_entity_poly.type
_entity_poly.pdbx_seq_one_letter_code
_entity_poly.pdbx_strand_id
1 'polypeptide(L)'
;MDERVQPQLSPPWITYFNELRNSVGADPTVTVGPLIPTDGNFIILVQTTDFEKAIALATLLKPTVQFGNVNVTIVVSVIGDGIVNPIPCPLDAFEIAHLFQVALESNLYFEQVVVQPQFPGGANVVFPVFAAKVIQFFNDDISNLCQTFTEVAAKVFRDVMNDAICGIPILYSTSCSTSTENV
;
A
#
# COMPACT_ATOMS: atom_id res chain seq x y z
N MET A 1 -19.03 2.89 41.32
CA MET A 1 -17.61 2.76 40.96
C MET A 1 -17.59 2.84 39.45
N ASP A 2 -17.52 4.05 38.91
CA ASP A 2 -17.52 4.27 37.46
C ASP A 2 -16.18 3.83 36.92
N GLU A 3 -16.16 2.65 36.31
CA GLU A 3 -15.08 2.22 35.45
C GLU A 3 -15.09 3.20 34.26
N ARG A 4 -14.21 4.20 34.32
CA ARG A 4 -13.96 5.09 33.18
C ARG A 4 -13.43 4.21 32.06
N VAL A 5 -14.31 3.80 31.14
CA VAL A 5 -13.92 3.23 29.86
C VAL A 5 -13.07 4.29 29.18
N GLN A 6 -11.75 4.16 29.27
CA GLN A 6 -10.86 4.96 28.45
C GLN A 6 -11.13 4.54 27.01
N PRO A 7 -11.50 5.46 26.10
CA PRO A 7 -11.63 5.10 24.70
C PRO A 7 -10.28 4.56 24.23
N GLN A 8 -10.21 3.26 23.97
CA GLN A 8 -9.04 2.64 23.35
C GLN A 8 -9.09 3.02 21.88
N LEU A 9 -8.38 4.08 21.52
CA LEU A 9 -8.12 4.40 20.14
C LEU A 9 -7.37 3.23 19.50
N SER A 10 -7.78 2.86 18.29
CA SER A 10 -7.09 1.83 17.51
C SER A 10 -5.60 2.19 17.38
N PRO A 11 -4.68 1.28 17.74
CA PRO A 11 -3.26 1.55 17.61
C PRO A 11 -2.84 1.82 16.15
N PRO A 12 -1.74 2.57 15.90
CA PRO A 12 -1.34 2.94 14.54
C PRO A 12 -1.13 1.77 13.56
N TRP A 13 -0.67 0.61 14.06
CA TRP A 13 -0.50 -0.59 13.23
C TRP A 13 -1.83 -1.19 12.75
N ILE A 14 -2.95 -0.93 13.45
CA ILE A 14 -4.29 -1.31 12.98
C ILE A 14 -4.70 -0.45 11.81
N THR A 15 -4.41 0.86 11.86
CA THR A 15 -4.64 1.77 10.73
C THR A 15 -3.83 1.33 9.52
N TYR A 16 -2.52 1.08 9.69
CA TYR A 16 -1.65 0.59 8.62
C TYR A 16 -2.14 -0.73 8.00
N PHE A 17 -2.59 -1.67 8.84
CA PHE A 17 -3.20 -2.92 8.38
C PHE A 17 -4.45 -2.66 7.53
N ASN A 18 -5.33 -1.76 7.98
CA ASN A 18 -6.54 -1.42 7.25
C ASN A 18 -6.24 -0.65 5.96
N GLU A 19 -5.21 0.20 5.93
CA GLU A 19 -4.73 0.85 4.71
C GLU A 19 -4.32 -0.22 3.67
N LEU A 20 -3.50 -1.19 4.05
CA LEU A 20 -3.07 -2.27 3.15
C LEU A 20 -4.26 -3.11 2.66
N ARG A 21 -5.17 -3.47 3.58
CA ARG A 21 -6.37 -4.26 3.27
C ARG A 21 -7.32 -3.53 2.31
N ASN A 22 -7.53 -2.23 2.49
CA ASN A 22 -8.49 -1.45 1.70
C ASN A 22 -7.88 -0.80 0.45
N SER A 23 -6.56 -0.88 0.27
CA SER A 23 -5.85 -0.44 -0.94
C SER A 23 -5.42 -1.64 -1.80
N VAL A 24 -4.32 -2.29 -1.44
CA VAL A 24 -3.76 -3.44 -2.15
C VAL A 24 -4.72 -4.62 -2.13
N GLY A 25 -5.38 -4.87 -0.99
CA GLY A 25 -6.41 -5.89 -0.85
C GLY A 25 -7.74 -5.58 -1.55
N ALA A 26 -7.89 -4.40 -2.17
CA ALA A 26 -9.03 -4.12 -3.05
C ALA A 26 -8.85 -4.69 -4.46
N ASP A 27 -7.65 -5.18 -4.80
CA ASP A 27 -7.43 -5.96 -6.01
C ASP A 27 -8.13 -7.33 -5.87
N PRO A 28 -9.05 -7.71 -6.78
CA PRO A 28 -9.79 -8.97 -6.68
C PRO A 28 -8.91 -10.22 -6.74
N THR A 29 -7.66 -10.11 -7.20
CA THR A 29 -6.72 -11.24 -7.25
C THR A 29 -5.77 -11.27 -6.04
N VAL A 30 -5.89 -10.34 -5.10
CA VAL A 30 -5.02 -10.23 -3.93
C VAL A 30 -5.82 -10.40 -2.64
N THR A 31 -5.34 -11.28 -1.76
CA THR A 31 -5.90 -11.49 -0.44
C THR A 31 -4.93 -10.96 0.61
N VAL A 32 -5.38 -10.00 1.43
CA VAL A 32 -4.66 -9.57 2.63
C VAL A 32 -5.23 -10.35 3.81
N GLY A 33 -4.42 -11.24 4.37
CA GLY A 33 -4.74 -12.07 5.53
C GLY A 33 -4.90 -11.24 6.81
N PRO A 34 -5.25 -11.88 7.94
CA PRO A 34 -5.39 -11.17 9.21
C PRO A 34 -4.03 -10.65 9.71
N LEU A 35 -4.07 -9.69 10.64
CA LEU A 35 -2.90 -9.26 11.39
C LEU A 35 -2.55 -10.33 12.44
N ILE A 36 -1.42 -11.02 12.26
CA ILE A 36 -1.00 -12.15 13.10
C ILE A 36 -0.02 -11.66 14.17
N PRO A 37 -0.32 -11.78 15.48
CA PRO A 37 0.59 -11.39 16.54
C PRO A 37 1.77 -12.35 16.67
N THR A 38 2.98 -11.80 16.84
CA THR A 38 4.24 -12.54 17.04
C THR A 38 5.13 -11.81 18.03
N ASP A 39 5.19 -12.26 19.29
CA ASP A 39 6.09 -11.72 20.35
C ASP A 39 6.17 -10.18 20.40
N GLY A 40 5.01 -9.51 20.50
CA GLY A 40 4.92 -8.05 20.56
C GLY A 40 5.07 -7.33 19.21
N ASN A 41 5.20 -8.08 18.12
CA ASN A 41 5.21 -7.62 16.73
C ASN A 41 4.03 -8.25 15.97
N PHE A 42 3.89 -7.92 14.69
CA PHE A 42 2.84 -8.46 13.85
C PHE A 42 3.34 -8.87 12.47
N ILE A 43 2.69 -9.87 11.89
CA ILE A 43 2.88 -10.29 10.49
C ILE A 43 1.56 -10.12 9.74
N ILE A 44 1.64 -9.60 8.51
CA ILE A 44 0.53 -9.58 7.56
C ILE A 44 0.93 -10.43 6.36
N LEU A 45 0.12 -11.44 6.06
CA LEU A 45 0.32 -12.28 4.88
C LEU A 45 -0.49 -11.71 3.70
N VAL A 46 0.19 -11.37 2.61
CA VAL A 46 -0.42 -10.94 1.34
C VAL A 46 -0.28 -12.09 0.35
N GLN A 47 -1.37 -12.48 -0.29
CA GLN A 47 -1.42 -13.65 -1.16
C GLN A 47 -2.05 -13.33 -2.51
N THR A 48 -1.55 -13.96 -3.56
CA THR A 48 -2.12 -13.95 -4.91
C THR A 48 -1.93 -15.33 -5.54
N THR A 49 -2.66 -15.65 -6.59
CA THR A 49 -2.42 -16.85 -7.40
C THR A 49 -1.37 -16.64 -8.48
N ASP A 50 -1.03 -15.39 -8.78
CA ASP A 50 -0.08 -15.02 -9.84
C ASP A 50 1.33 -14.77 -9.25
N PHE A 51 2.32 -15.50 -9.78
CA PHE A 51 3.70 -15.45 -9.31
C PHE A 51 4.41 -14.13 -9.63
N GLU A 52 4.19 -13.56 -10.81
CA GLU A 52 4.80 -12.28 -11.21
C GLU A 52 4.23 -11.14 -10.38
N LYS A 53 2.90 -11.12 -10.16
CA LYS A 53 2.23 -10.19 -9.24
C LYS A 53 2.75 -10.34 -7.82
N ALA A 54 2.97 -11.57 -7.33
CA ALA A 54 3.51 -11.79 -5.99
C ALA A 54 4.91 -11.18 -5.83
N ILE A 55 5.80 -11.40 -6.79
CA ILE A 55 7.15 -10.83 -6.79
C ILE A 55 7.09 -9.30 -6.89
N ALA A 56 6.24 -8.77 -7.75
CA ALA A 56 6.06 -7.33 -7.90
C ALA A 56 5.58 -6.70 -6.58
N LEU A 57 4.53 -7.26 -5.95
CA LEU A 57 4.06 -6.82 -4.63
C LEU A 57 5.15 -6.92 -3.55
N ALA A 58 5.90 -8.02 -3.51
CA ALA A 58 7.01 -8.20 -2.56
C ALA A 58 8.09 -7.12 -2.71
N THR A 59 8.33 -6.67 -3.95
CA THR A 59 9.32 -5.63 -4.26
C THR A 59 8.80 -4.22 -3.93
N LEU A 60 7.51 -3.96 -4.16
CA LEU A 60 6.93 -2.63 -3.99
C LEU A 60 6.49 -2.32 -2.55
N LEU A 61 6.01 -3.30 -1.79
CA LEU A 61 5.51 -3.10 -0.43
C LEU A 61 6.64 -2.81 0.56
N LYS A 62 6.34 -2.05 1.63
CA LYS A 62 7.26 -1.88 2.76
C LYS A 62 7.36 -3.23 3.49
N PRO A 63 8.52 -3.92 3.48
CA PRO A 63 8.62 -5.25 4.06
C PRO A 63 8.45 -5.23 5.57
N THR A 64 8.85 -4.13 6.23
CA THR A 64 8.66 -3.94 7.67
C THR A 64 8.46 -2.45 7.97
N VAL A 65 7.47 -2.15 8.81
CA VAL A 65 7.20 -0.80 9.31
C VAL A 65 7.23 -0.81 10.83
N GLN A 66 7.93 0.16 11.42
CA GLN A 66 8.11 0.29 12.86
C GLN A 66 7.17 1.36 13.44
N PHE A 67 6.39 0.98 14.45
CA PHE A 67 5.53 1.85 15.24
C PHE A 67 5.99 1.85 16.70
N GLY A 68 6.90 2.76 17.06
CA GLY A 68 7.53 2.75 18.37
C GLY A 68 8.34 1.47 18.60
N ASN A 69 7.90 0.61 19.51
CA ASN A 69 8.52 -0.69 19.81
C ASN A 69 7.86 -1.88 19.10
N VAL A 70 6.85 -1.63 18.24
CA VAL A 70 6.12 -2.67 17.50
C VAL A 70 6.57 -2.66 16.04
N ASN A 71 6.96 -3.81 15.50
CA ASN A 71 7.19 -4.00 14.07
C ASN A 71 6.01 -4.71 13.43
N VAL A 72 5.63 -4.26 12.24
CA VAL A 72 4.67 -4.94 11.37
C VAL A 72 5.41 -5.38 10.12
N THR A 73 5.47 -6.69 9.89
CA THR A 73 6.16 -7.30 8.76
C THR A 73 5.16 -7.78 7.73
N ILE A 74 5.35 -7.40 6.47
CA ILE A 74 4.57 -7.91 5.35
C ILE A 74 5.31 -9.08 4.73
N VAL A 75 4.62 -10.20 4.57
CA VAL A 75 5.11 -11.38 3.84
C VAL A 75 4.21 -11.59 2.64
N VAL A 76 4.79 -11.71 1.45
CA VAL A 76 4.05 -11.98 0.22
C VAL A 76 4.23 -13.43 -0.19
N SER A 77 3.16 -14.08 -0.63
CA SER A 77 3.18 -15.49 -1.04
C SER A 77 2.28 -15.75 -2.25
N VAL A 78 2.60 -16.82 -2.97
CA VAL A 78 1.71 -17.40 -3.96
C VAL A 78 0.91 -18.53 -3.30
N ILE A 79 -0.40 -18.52 -3.52
CA ILE A 79 -1.29 -19.55 -2.98
C ILE A 79 -0.91 -20.91 -3.57
N GLY A 80 -0.43 -21.82 -2.73
CA GLY A 80 0.01 -23.16 -3.12
C GLY A 80 1.53 -23.32 -3.28
N ASP A 81 2.25 -22.24 -3.58
CA ASP A 81 3.70 -22.30 -3.88
C ASP A 81 4.58 -21.70 -2.76
N GLY A 82 4.02 -20.84 -1.90
CA GLY A 82 4.70 -20.32 -0.71
C GLY A 82 5.24 -18.90 -0.86
N ILE A 83 6.17 -18.52 0.03
CA ILE A 83 6.68 -17.14 0.16
C ILE A 83 7.59 -16.80 -1.02
N VAL A 84 7.45 -15.58 -1.54
CA VAL A 84 8.32 -15.03 -2.58
C VAL A 84 9.25 -13.97 -2.00
N ASN A 85 10.39 -13.77 -2.66
CA ASN A 85 11.34 -12.71 -2.31
C ASN A 85 11.22 -11.52 -3.28
N PRO A 86 11.50 -10.29 -2.81
CA PRO A 86 11.59 -9.13 -3.69
C PRO A 86 12.71 -9.29 -4.71
N ILE A 87 12.60 -8.60 -5.85
CA ILE A 87 13.66 -8.54 -6.84
C ILE A 87 14.85 -7.75 -6.27
N PRO A 88 16.08 -8.29 -6.31
CA PRO A 88 17.25 -7.58 -5.81
C PRO A 88 17.64 -6.42 -6.74
N CYS A 89 18.23 -5.38 -6.16
CA CYS A 89 18.84 -4.30 -6.93
C CYS A 89 20.08 -4.77 -7.72
N PRO A 90 20.45 -4.10 -8.82
CA PRO A 90 19.87 -2.86 -9.34
C PRO A 90 18.59 -3.06 -10.16
N LEU A 91 17.71 -2.06 -10.10
CA LEU A 91 16.56 -1.91 -10.99
C LEU A 91 16.58 -0.49 -11.56
N ASP A 92 16.23 -0.34 -12.83
CA ASP A 92 15.99 0.96 -13.43
C ASP A 92 14.54 1.44 -13.27
N ALA A 93 14.27 2.69 -13.66
CA ALA A 93 12.95 3.30 -13.46
C ALA A 93 11.84 2.64 -14.31
N PHE A 94 12.18 2.08 -15.48
CA PHE A 94 11.22 1.39 -16.34
C PHE A 94 10.91 -0.01 -15.82
N GLU A 95 11.92 -0.71 -15.29
CA GLU A 95 11.72 -1.99 -14.59
C GLU A 95 10.82 -1.81 -13.37
N ILE A 96 11.06 -0.78 -12.55
CA ILE A 96 10.20 -0.47 -11.40
C ILE A 96 8.77 -0.11 -11.86
N ALA A 97 8.63 0.67 -12.93
CA ALA A 97 7.31 0.98 -13.48
C ALA A 97 6.57 -0.29 -13.94
N HIS A 98 7.27 -1.22 -14.59
CA HIS A 98 6.69 -2.51 -14.97
C HIS A 98 6.19 -3.29 -13.75
N LEU A 99 6.92 -3.26 -12.62
CA LEU A 99 6.44 -3.88 -11.38
C LEU A 99 5.13 -3.25 -10.88
N PHE A 100 4.98 -1.92 -10.95
CA PHE A 100 3.70 -1.28 -10.61
C PHE A 100 2.56 -1.75 -11.51
N GLN A 101 2.82 -1.85 -12.82
CA GLN A 101 1.83 -2.33 -13.78
C GLN A 101 1.39 -3.77 -13.45
N VAL A 102 2.35 -4.68 -13.24
CA VAL A 102 2.06 -6.10 -12.92
C VAL A 102 1.39 -6.25 -11.55
N ALA A 103 1.84 -5.50 -10.54
CA ALA A 103 1.30 -5.59 -9.20
C ALA A 103 -0.17 -5.12 -9.12
N LEU A 104 -0.54 -4.10 -9.90
CA LEU A 104 -1.77 -3.33 -9.70
C LEU A 104 -2.72 -3.30 -10.90
N GLU A 105 -2.45 -4.02 -11.99
CA GLU A 105 -3.26 -3.98 -13.22
C GLU A 105 -4.77 -4.24 -13.00
N SER A 106 -5.15 -5.06 -12.02
CA SER A 106 -6.55 -5.35 -11.67
C SER A 106 -7.06 -4.56 -10.47
N ASN A 107 -6.25 -3.69 -9.89
CA ASN A 107 -6.64 -2.87 -8.75
C ASN A 107 -7.46 -1.64 -9.21
N LEU A 108 -8.68 -1.50 -8.68
CA LEU A 108 -9.64 -0.46 -9.11
C LEU A 108 -9.20 1.00 -8.87
N TYR A 109 -8.15 1.20 -8.07
CA TYR A 109 -7.57 2.50 -7.78
C TYR A 109 -6.39 2.84 -8.69
N PHE A 110 -5.74 1.85 -9.31
CA PHE A 110 -4.59 2.08 -10.17
C PHE A 110 -5.05 2.46 -11.58
N GLU A 111 -4.49 3.52 -12.15
CA GLU A 111 -4.78 3.92 -13.53
C GLU A 111 -3.61 3.57 -14.45
N GLN A 112 -2.41 4.02 -14.08
CA GLN A 112 -1.22 3.85 -14.90
C GLN A 112 0.04 4.15 -14.08
N VAL A 113 1.19 3.98 -14.71
CA VAL A 113 2.49 4.41 -14.18
C VAL A 113 3.24 5.19 -15.25
N VAL A 114 3.84 6.32 -14.84
CA VAL A 114 4.60 7.20 -15.72
C VAL A 114 6.05 7.28 -15.26
N VAL A 115 6.98 7.20 -16.19
CA VAL A 115 8.43 7.37 -15.93
C VAL A 115 8.88 8.65 -16.61
N GLN A 116 9.38 9.61 -15.83
CA GLN A 116 9.94 10.86 -16.35
C GLN A 116 10.85 11.53 -15.33
N PRO A 117 11.70 12.49 -15.74
CA PRO A 117 12.46 13.30 -14.79
C PRO A 117 11.55 14.15 -13.89
N GLN A 118 11.86 14.24 -12.61
CA GLN A 118 11.15 15.15 -11.69
C GLN A 118 11.40 16.63 -12.04
N PHE A 119 12.59 16.93 -12.53
CA PHE A 119 13.00 18.27 -12.96
C PHE A 119 13.64 18.18 -14.34
N PRO A 120 13.58 19.24 -15.16
CA PRO A 120 14.23 19.26 -16.48
C PRO A 120 15.73 18.90 -16.38
N GLY A 121 16.15 17.87 -17.13
CA GLY A 121 17.52 17.36 -17.13
C GLY A 121 17.90 16.47 -15.93
N GLY A 122 16.96 16.16 -15.03
CA GLY A 122 17.15 15.24 -13.92
C GLY A 122 17.09 13.76 -14.31
N ALA A 123 17.37 12.89 -13.34
CA ALA A 123 17.16 11.45 -13.49
C ALA A 123 15.66 11.11 -13.51
N ASN A 124 15.30 10.02 -14.19
CA ASN A 124 13.94 9.51 -14.19
C ASN A 124 13.52 9.08 -12.78
N VAL A 125 12.27 9.37 -12.46
CA VAL A 125 11.56 8.87 -11.27
C VAL A 125 10.28 8.17 -11.74
N VAL A 126 9.64 7.43 -10.83
CA VAL A 126 8.44 6.65 -11.14
C VAL A 126 7.22 7.31 -10.49
N PHE A 127 6.18 7.55 -11.29
CA PHE A 127 4.91 8.11 -10.84
C PHE A 127 3.80 7.06 -11.01
N PRO A 128 3.52 6.21 -10.01
CA PRO A 128 2.28 5.46 -10.02
C PRO A 128 1.11 6.43 -9.85
N VAL A 129 0.17 6.39 -10.79
CA VAL A 129 -0.98 7.28 -10.87
C VAL A 129 -2.22 6.51 -10.44
N PHE A 130 -2.90 7.03 -9.42
CA PHE A 130 -4.10 6.46 -8.87
C PHE A 130 -5.30 7.33 -9.21
N ALA A 131 -6.47 6.70 -9.37
CA ALA A 131 -7.72 7.40 -9.55
C ALA A 131 -7.98 8.37 -8.40
N ALA A 132 -8.63 9.50 -8.72
CA ALA A 132 -9.12 10.48 -7.75
C ALA A 132 -10.28 9.93 -6.89
N LYS A 133 -10.01 8.85 -6.17
CA LYS A 133 -10.94 8.14 -5.28
C LYS A 133 -10.45 8.22 -3.84
N VAL A 134 -11.42 8.18 -2.93
CA VAL A 134 -11.20 8.14 -1.49
C VAL A 134 -11.28 6.69 -1.03
N ILE A 135 -10.35 6.31 -0.15
CA ILE A 135 -10.41 5.08 0.63
C ILE A 135 -10.87 5.45 2.03
N GLN A 136 -11.99 4.86 2.45
CA GLN A 136 -12.60 5.12 3.75
C GLN A 136 -12.95 3.81 4.44
N PHE A 137 -12.57 3.71 5.72
CA PHE A 137 -12.89 2.57 6.56
C PHE A 137 -13.00 3.00 8.03
N PHE A 138 -13.70 2.22 8.84
CA PHE A 138 -13.80 2.45 10.27
C PHE A 138 -12.44 2.25 10.96
N ASN A 139 -12.03 3.18 11.84
CA ASN A 139 -10.71 3.15 12.49
C ASN A 139 -10.72 3.79 13.91
N ASP A 140 -11.87 3.81 14.58
CA ASP A 140 -12.04 4.40 15.92
C ASP A 140 -11.52 5.85 16.05
N ASP A 141 -11.54 6.62 14.95
CA ASP A 141 -11.09 8.01 14.97
C ASP A 141 -12.15 8.89 15.64
N ILE A 142 -12.03 9.09 16.94
CA ILE A 142 -12.99 9.90 17.73
C ILE A 142 -13.05 11.37 17.31
N SER A 143 -12.09 11.86 16.51
CA SER A 143 -12.14 13.22 15.94
C SER A 143 -13.06 13.32 14.73
N ASN A 144 -13.41 12.18 14.12
CA ASN A 144 -14.36 12.04 13.03
C ASN A 144 -15.72 11.59 13.56
N LEU A 145 -16.80 12.27 13.17
CA LEU A 145 -18.17 11.92 13.59
C LEU A 145 -18.53 10.46 13.26
N CYS A 146 -18.08 9.96 12.12
CA CYS A 146 -18.30 8.60 11.66
C CYS A 146 -17.23 7.61 12.16
N GLN A 147 -16.23 8.09 12.91
CA GLN A 147 -15.11 7.29 13.42
C GLN A 147 -14.31 6.58 12.32
N THR A 148 -14.30 7.17 11.13
CA THR A 148 -13.62 6.61 9.95
C THR A 148 -12.30 7.29 9.68
N PHE A 149 -11.33 6.50 9.23
CA PHE A 149 -10.20 6.98 8.44
C PHE A 149 -10.68 7.33 7.03
N THR A 150 -10.16 8.40 6.44
CA THR A 150 -10.55 8.85 5.10
C THR A 150 -9.37 9.55 4.44
N GLU A 151 -8.85 8.97 3.36
CA GLU A 151 -7.71 9.54 2.62
C GLU A 151 -7.83 9.27 1.11
N VAL A 152 -7.09 10.04 0.31
CA VAL A 152 -7.00 9.82 -1.13
C VAL A 152 -6.18 8.57 -1.44
N ALA A 153 -6.57 7.81 -2.47
CA ALA A 153 -5.93 6.53 -2.82
C ALA A 153 -4.40 6.64 -2.94
N ALA A 154 -3.89 7.65 -3.65
CA ALA A 154 -2.45 7.86 -3.81
C ALA A 154 -1.70 7.98 -2.47
N LYS A 155 -2.32 8.60 -1.46
CA LYS A 155 -1.75 8.74 -0.11
C LYS A 155 -1.73 7.38 0.60
N VAL A 156 -2.83 6.62 0.56
CA VAL A 156 -2.90 5.28 1.18
C VAL A 156 -1.89 4.32 0.56
N PHE A 157 -1.72 4.34 -0.77
CA PHE A 157 -0.70 3.50 -1.44
C PHE A 157 0.72 3.91 -1.05
N ARG A 158 1.01 5.21 -0.92
CA ARG A 158 2.29 5.70 -0.42
C ARG A 158 2.59 5.23 1.01
N ASP A 159 1.57 5.15 1.85
CA ASP A 159 1.74 4.73 3.24
C ASP A 159 2.17 3.26 3.34
N VAL A 160 1.72 2.40 2.42
CA VAL A 160 2.01 0.94 2.43
C VAL A 160 3.11 0.47 1.47
N MET A 161 3.50 1.27 0.47
CA MET A 161 4.55 0.94 -0.52
C MET A 161 5.80 1.81 -0.36
N ASN A 162 6.95 1.31 -0.80
CA ASN A 162 8.23 2.00 -0.66
C ASN A 162 8.24 3.36 -1.38
N ASP A 163 8.74 4.40 -0.70
CA ASP A 163 8.91 5.74 -1.29
C ASP A 163 10.14 5.82 -2.24
N ALA A 164 11.00 4.80 -2.21
CA ALA A 164 12.12 4.65 -3.14
C ALA A 164 12.51 3.18 -3.30
N ILE A 165 12.88 2.76 -4.51
CA ILE A 165 13.35 1.40 -4.83
C ILE A 165 14.67 1.52 -5.58
N CYS A 166 15.71 0.81 -5.13
CA CYS A 166 17.06 0.89 -5.69
C CYS A 166 17.60 2.34 -5.82
N GLY A 167 17.18 3.24 -4.91
CA GLY A 167 17.56 4.66 -4.92
C GLY A 167 16.75 5.54 -5.87
N ILE A 168 15.78 4.98 -6.61
CA ILE A 168 14.89 5.71 -7.51
C ILE A 168 13.62 6.12 -6.73
N PRO A 169 13.32 7.43 -6.63
CA PRO A 169 12.11 7.92 -5.96
C PRO A 169 10.82 7.43 -6.62
N ILE A 170 9.84 7.10 -5.79
CA ILE A 170 8.47 6.79 -6.18
C ILE A 170 7.56 7.95 -5.75
N LEU A 171 6.94 8.61 -6.71
CA LEU A 171 6.12 9.81 -6.51
C LEU A 171 4.64 9.50 -6.77
N TYR A 172 3.99 8.95 -5.75
CA TYR A 172 2.57 8.59 -5.76
C TYR A 172 1.70 9.78 -6.13
N SER A 173 0.95 9.66 -7.22
CA SER A 173 0.20 10.75 -7.83
C SER A 173 -1.28 10.41 -7.95
N THR A 174 -2.14 11.41 -7.84
CA THR A 174 -3.57 11.29 -8.16
C THR A 174 -3.81 11.74 -9.59
N SER A 175 -4.72 11.08 -10.30
CA SER A 175 -5.02 11.39 -11.69
C SER A 175 -5.51 12.83 -11.86
N CYS A 176 -5.01 13.47 -12.92
CA CYS A 176 -5.35 14.87 -13.24
C CYS A 176 -6.74 14.99 -13.87
N SER A 177 -7.37 13.88 -14.25
CA SER A 177 -8.76 13.84 -14.67
C SER A 177 -9.64 14.15 -13.48
N THR A 178 -9.96 15.44 -13.28
CA THR A 178 -11.15 15.82 -12.53
C THR A 178 -12.31 15.15 -13.24
N SER A 179 -13.01 14.23 -12.58
CA SER A 179 -14.25 13.67 -13.09
C SER A 179 -15.23 14.80 -13.40
N THR A 180 -15.25 15.27 -14.64
CA THR A 180 -16.41 15.93 -15.21
C THR A 180 -17.44 14.85 -15.47
N GLU A 181 -18.07 14.37 -14.40
CA GLU A 181 -19.31 13.61 -14.48
C GLU A 181 -20.34 14.26 -13.53
N ASN A 182 -21.04 15.21 -14.13
CA ASN A 182 -22.45 15.58 -13.97
C ASN A 182 -22.98 16.02 -12.59
N VAL A 183 -23.35 17.31 -12.58
CA VAL A 183 -24.37 17.94 -11.72
C VAL A 183 -25.65 17.10 -11.66
#